data_AF-A0A0A9WSX3-F1
#
_entry.id   AF-A0A0A9WSX3-F1
#
_cell.length_a   1.000
_cell.length_b   1.000
_cell.length_c   1.000
_cell.angle_alpha   90.00
_cell.angle_beta   90.00
_cell.angle_gamma   90.00
#
_symmetry.space_group_name_H-M   'P 1'
#
loop_
_entity.id
_entity.type
_entity.pdbx_description
1 polymer ?
#
loop_
_entity_poly.entity_id
_entity_poly.type
_entity_poly.pdbx_seq_one_letter_code
_entity_poly.pdbx_strand_id
1 'polypeptide(L)'
;SDLFNLPKIDRDSASSLRNLLSSSRKHVRALRSLGQPTDSWDLMLVHLLSSKFDLETFKEWQEEIPSKHLPSMNELTEFMDRKCHVLAAIKANKLPAKSSLNLKPN
;
A
#
# COMPACT_ATOMS: atom_id res chain seq x y z
N SER A 1 7.67 -19.18 4.44
CA SER A 1 6.19 -19.23 4.35
C SER A 1 5.64 -17.88 4.79
N ASP A 2 5.97 -16.82 4.04
CA ASP A 2 6.03 -15.46 4.62
C ASP A 2 4.88 -14.55 4.16
N LEU A 3 3.99 -15.08 3.31
CA LEU A 3 2.80 -14.36 2.83
C LEU A 3 1.82 -14.02 3.96
N PHE A 4 1.66 -14.92 4.94
CA PHE A 4 0.74 -14.72 6.06
C PHE A 4 1.37 -13.98 7.25
N ASN A 5 2.71 -14.01 7.33
CA ASN A 5 3.50 -13.36 8.37
C ASN A 5 3.93 -11.93 7.99
N LEU A 6 3.18 -11.26 7.12
CA LEU A 6 3.45 -9.86 6.77
C LEU A 6 3.28 -8.99 8.03
N PRO A 7 4.23 -8.10 8.33
CA PRO A 7 4.16 -7.24 9.51
C PRO A 7 2.98 -6.28 9.39
N LYS A 8 2.38 -5.95 10.54
CA LYS A 8 1.38 -4.89 10.60
C LYS A 8 2.05 -3.55 10.26
N ILE A 9 1.37 -2.73 9.48
CA ILE A 9 1.84 -1.38 9.19
C ILE A 9 1.46 -0.53 10.41
N ASP A 10 2.45 -0.20 11.24
CA ASP A 10 2.21 0.55 12.49
C ASP A 10 2.17 2.08 12.29
N ARG A 11 2.57 2.58 11.11
CA ARG A 11 2.48 3.99 10.76
C ARG A 11 2.32 4.19 9.26
N ASP A 12 1.53 5.23 8.96
CA ASP A 12 1.25 5.86 7.67
C ASP A 12 2.51 6.05 6.81
N SER A 13 2.91 4.97 6.12
CA SER A 13 4.20 4.85 5.46
C SER A 13 3.98 4.30 4.07
N ALA A 14 4.11 5.19 3.09
CA ALA A 14 4.05 4.86 1.66
C ALA A 14 5.01 3.71 1.29
N SER A 15 6.21 3.68 1.90
CA SER A 15 7.17 2.59 1.66
C SER A 15 6.67 1.25 2.23
N SER A 16 6.02 1.26 3.39
CA SER A 16 5.47 0.04 4.01
C SER A 16 4.32 -0.53 3.19
N LEU A 17 3.38 0.31 2.73
CA LEU A 17 2.27 -0.10 1.86
C LEU A 17 2.80 -0.69 0.54
N ARG A 18 3.76 -0.01 -0.09
CA ARG A 18 4.35 -0.47 -1.35
C ARG A 18 5.14 -1.77 -1.19
N ASN A 19 5.83 -1.95 -0.07
CA ASN A 19 6.52 -3.20 0.26
C ASN A 19 5.55 -4.35 0.51
N LEU A 20 4.43 -4.09 1.20
CA LEU A 20 3.37 -5.06 1.44
C LEU A 20 2.80 -5.59 0.11
N LEU A 21 2.43 -4.67 -0.79
CA LEU A 21 1.90 -5.00 -2.11
C LEU A 21 2.93 -5.71 -2.99
N SER A 22 4.19 -5.24 -2.99
CA SER A 22 5.23 -5.90 -3.78
C SER A 22 5.49 -7.32 -3.29
N SER A 23 5.49 -7.55 -1.99
CA SER A 23 5.78 -8.85 -1.40
C SER A 23 4.65 -9.83 -1.66
N SER A 24 3.39 -9.41 -1.51
CA SER A 24 2.23 -10.24 -1.80
C SER A 24 2.20 -10.69 -3.27
N ARG A 25 2.42 -9.75 -4.21
CA ARG A 25 2.49 -10.06 -5.64
C ARG A 25 3.64 -11.01 -5.99
N LYS A 26 4.80 -10.87 -5.34
CA LYS A 26 5.94 -11.80 -5.53
C LYS A 26 5.57 -13.23 -5.12
N HIS A 27 4.93 -13.39 -3.96
CA HIS A 27 4.48 -14.71 -3.50
C HIS A 27 3.42 -15.31 -4.43
N VAL A 28 2.43 -14.54 -4.86
CA VAL A 28 1.39 -15.00 -5.80
C VAL A 28 2.02 -15.45 -7.14
N ARG A 29 2.98 -14.69 -7.67
CA ARG A 29 3.70 -15.09 -8.89
C ARG A 29 4.50 -16.39 -8.69
N ALA A 30 5.15 -16.55 -7.54
CA ALA A 30 5.88 -17.78 -7.22
C ALA A 30 4.92 -18.98 -7.18
N LEU A 31 3.77 -18.86 -6.52
CA LEU A 31 2.77 -19.91 -6.47
C LEU A 31 2.20 -20.24 -7.86
N ARG A 32 1.94 -19.22 -8.69
CA ARG A 32 1.54 -19.41 -10.09
C ARG A 32 2.60 -20.18 -10.89
N SER A 33 3.88 -19.87 -10.69
CA SER A 33 4.99 -20.58 -11.35
C SER A 33 5.12 -22.05 -10.91
N LEU A 34 4.62 -22.38 -9.72
CA LEU A 34 4.51 -23.75 -9.19
C LEU A 34 3.21 -24.45 -9.63
N GLY A 35 2.48 -23.89 -10.60
CA GLY A 35 1.25 -24.48 -11.13
C GLY A 35 0.04 -24.35 -10.19
N GLN A 36 0.10 -23.48 -9.17
CA GLN A 36 -1.03 -23.29 -8.26
C GLN A 36 -2.12 -22.41 -8.89
N PRO A 37 -3.42 -22.73 -8.67
CA PRO A 37 -4.55 -21.98 -9.21
C PRO A 37 -4.75 -20.68 -8.43
N THR A 38 -4.04 -19.62 -8.81
CA THR A 38 -4.05 -18.32 -8.11
C THR A 38 -5.10 -17.34 -8.63
N ASP A 39 -5.85 -17.68 -9.68
CA ASP A 39 -6.74 -16.73 -10.37
C ASP A 39 -7.98 -16.31 -9.56
N SER A 40 -8.35 -17.07 -8.53
CA SER A 40 -9.49 -16.78 -7.65
C SER A 40 -9.09 -16.24 -6.27
N TRP A 41 -7.80 -15.94 -6.07
CA TRP A 41 -7.29 -15.61 -4.73
C TRP A 41 -7.48 -14.15 -4.35
N ASP A 42 -7.94 -13.32 -5.29
CA ASP A 42 -8.09 -11.87 -5.11
C ASP A 42 -8.81 -11.51 -3.82
N LEU A 43 -9.97 -12.10 -3.54
CA LEU A 43 -10.73 -11.77 -2.32
C LEU A 43 -9.96 -12.11 -1.04
N MET A 44 -9.31 -13.28 -1.00
CA MET A 44 -8.51 -13.71 0.15
C MET A 44 -7.30 -12.80 0.34
N LEU A 45 -6.63 -12.42 -0.75
CA LEU A 45 -5.48 -11.51 -0.73
C LEU A 45 -5.91 -10.11 -0.30
N VAL A 46 -7.06 -9.63 -0.76
CA VAL A 46 -7.59 -8.33 -0.36
C VAL A 46 -7.88 -8.30 1.14
N HIS A 47 -8.52 -9.34 1.67
CA HIS A 47 -8.77 -9.46 3.10
C HIS A 47 -7.47 -9.54 3.90
N LEU A 48 -6.52 -10.37 3.46
CA LEU A 48 -5.23 -10.54 4.12
C LEU A 48 -4.45 -9.22 4.16
N LEU A 49 -4.37 -8.50 3.05
CA LEU A 49 -3.60 -7.26 2.96
C LEU A 49 -4.26 -6.10 3.72
N SER A 50 -5.58 -5.96 3.62
CA SER A 50 -6.32 -4.95 4.38
C SER A 50 -6.24 -5.17 5.88
N SER A 51 -6.12 -6.43 6.35
CA SER A 51 -5.88 -6.73 7.77
C SER A 51 -4.53 -6.22 8.30
N LYS A 52 -3.58 -5.90 7.41
CA LYS A 52 -2.25 -5.37 7.77
C LYS A 52 -2.21 -3.86 7.83
N PHE A 53 -3.28 -3.18 7.42
CA PHE A 53 -3.39 -1.73 7.51
C PHE A 53 -3.47 -1.29 8.98
N ASP A 54 -2.97 -0.10 9.26
CA ASP A 54 -3.30 0.61 10.47
C ASP A 54 -4.78 1.04 10.45
N LEU A 55 -5.29 1.46 11.61
CA LEU A 55 -6.71 1.76 11.76
C LEU A 55 -7.18 2.89 10.83
N GLU A 56 -6.36 3.90 10.58
CA GLU A 56 -6.70 5.04 9.72
C GLU A 56 -6.79 4.61 8.27
N THR A 57 -5.74 3.96 7.74
CA THR A 57 -5.76 3.42 6.38
C THR A 57 -6.86 2.38 6.17
N PHE A 58 -7.16 1.54 7.17
CA PHE A 58 -8.25 0.57 7.06
C PHE A 58 -9.63 1.25 6.96
N LYS A 59 -9.88 2.33 7.73
CA LYS A 59 -11.13 3.09 7.65
C LYS A 59 -11.30 3.72 6.27
N GLU A 60 -10.28 4.38 5.76
CA GLU A 60 -10.30 4.96 4.42
C GLU A 60 -10.57 3.90 3.34
N TRP A 61 -9.94 2.73 3.47
CA TRP A 61 -10.20 1.61 2.58
C TRP A 61 -11.67 1.15 2.63
N GLN A 62 -12.26 1.05 3.83
CA GLN A 62 -13.67 0.68 3.97
C GLN A 62 -14.63 1.75 3.43
N GLU A 63 -14.25 3.02 3.48
CA GLU A 63 -15.04 4.12 2.92
C GLU A 63 -14.99 4.15 1.39
N GLU A 64 -13.87 3.76 0.78
CA GLU A 64 -13.75 3.66 -0.68
C GLU A 64 -14.50 2.46 -1.28
N ILE A 65 -14.72 1.38 -0.52
CA ILE A 65 -15.41 0.19 -1.03
C ILE A 65 -16.94 0.40 -1.05
N PRO A 66 -17.59 0.31 -2.21
CA PRO A 66 -19.05 0.31 -2.28
C PRO A 66 -19.63 -0.90 -1.54
N SER A 67 -20.64 -0.66 -0.71
CA SER A 67 -21.25 -1.64 0.19
C SER A 67 -21.89 -2.88 -0.47
N LYS A 68 -21.85 -3.02 -1.80
CA LYS A 68 -22.57 -4.04 -2.57
C LYS A 68 -21.69 -4.94 -3.46
N HIS A 69 -20.37 -4.78 -3.48
CA HIS A 69 -19.52 -5.72 -4.23
C HIS A 69 -18.26 -6.12 -3.48
N LEU A 70 -17.74 -7.27 -3.88
CA LEU A 70 -16.47 -7.78 -3.38
C LEU A 70 -15.34 -6.96 -4.02
N PRO A 71 -14.42 -6.39 -3.22
CA PRO A 71 -13.29 -5.66 -3.76
C PRO A 71 -12.32 -6.62 -4.47
N SER A 72 -11.86 -6.19 -5.63
CA SER A 72 -10.83 -6.84 -6.43
C SER A 72 -9.43 -6.47 -5.95
N MET A 73 -8.43 -7.28 -6.35
CA MET A 73 -7.03 -6.98 -6.05
C MET A 73 -6.54 -5.70 -6.76
N ASN A 74 -7.17 -5.33 -7.88
CA ASN A 74 -6.88 -4.08 -8.59
C ASN A 74 -7.38 -2.86 -7.80
N GLU A 75 -8.59 -2.88 -7.27
CA GLU A 75 -9.12 -1.76 -6.47
C GLU A 75 -8.27 -1.53 -5.22
N LEU A 76 -7.87 -2.60 -4.53
CA LEU A 76 -6.95 -2.48 -3.40
C LEU A 76 -5.60 -1.91 -3.81
N THR A 77 -5.06 -2.34 -4.96
CA THR A 77 -3.80 -1.79 -5.49
C THR A 77 -3.93 -0.29 -5.73
N GLU A 78 -4.99 0.13 -6.42
CA GLU A 78 -5.21 1.54 -6.77
C GLU A 78 -5.34 2.40 -5.52
N PHE A 79 -6.10 1.92 -4.53
CA PHE A 79 -6.18 2.56 -3.22
C PHE A 79 -4.79 2.73 -2.59
N MET A 80 -4.00 1.65 -2.52
CA MET A 80 -2.67 1.68 -1.91
C MET A 80 -1.72 2.64 -2.65
N ASP A 81 -1.75 2.68 -3.98
CA ASP A 81 -0.94 3.60 -4.78
C ASP A 81 -1.40 5.06 -4.59
N ARG A 82 -2.72 5.32 -4.56
CA ARG A 82 -3.28 6.65 -4.23
C ARG A 82 -2.81 7.12 -2.85
N LYS A 83 -2.96 6.27 -1.82
CA LYS A 83 -2.50 6.58 -0.45
C LYS A 83 -1.01 6.87 -0.43
N CYS A 84 -0.19 6.08 -1.12
CA CYS A 84 1.25 6.34 -1.24
C CYS A 84 1.56 7.72 -1.83
N HIS A 85 0.85 8.13 -2.90
CA HIS A 85 1.03 9.45 -3.51
C HIS A 85 0.62 10.59 -2.57
N VAL A 86 -0.51 10.46 -1.87
CA VAL A 86 -0.98 11.45 -0.88
C VAL A 86 0.06 11.64 0.23
N LEU A 87 0.59 10.54 0.79
CA LEU A 87 1.61 10.58 1.83
C LEU A 87 2.92 11.22 1.34
N ALA A 88 3.32 10.92 0.11
CA ALA A 88 4.49 11.54 -0.50
C ALA A 88 4.30 13.06 -0.67
N ALA A 89 3.13 13.51 -1.13
CA ALA A 89 2.80 14.92 -1.28
C ALA A 89 2.78 15.66 0.08
N ILE A 90 2.17 15.07 1.11
CA ILE A 90 2.16 15.63 2.47
C ILE A 90 3.59 15.77 3.01
N LYS A 91 4.43 14.74 2.82
CA LYS A 91 5.83 14.78 3.25
C LYS A 91 6.64 15.86 2.51
N ALA A 92 6.40 16.02 1.20
CA ALA A 92 7.05 17.07 0.41
C ALA A 92 6.63 18.47 0.89
N ASN A 93 5.35 18.69 1.19
CA ASN A 93 4.84 19.97 1.67
C ASN A 93 5.30 20.31 3.11
N LYS A 94 5.64 19.30 3.92
CA LYS A 94 6.20 19.48 5.27
C LYS A 94 7.70 19.77 5.29
N LEU A 95 8.42 19.61 4.18
CA LEU A 95 9.83 20.01 4.09
C LEU A 95 9.91 21.51 3.80
N PRO A 96 10.59 22.33 4.63
CA PRO A 96 10.81 23.73 4.28
C PRO A 96 11.62 23.78 2.97
N ALA A 97 11.12 24.56 2.00
CA ALA A 97 11.86 24.88 0.79
C ALA A 97 13.27 25.33 1.20
N LYS A 98 14.30 24.58 0.82
CA LYS A 98 15.69 24.96 1.06
C LYS A 98 15.89 26.38 0.52
N SER A 99 16.14 27.31 1.44
CA SER A 99 16.50 28.70 1.15
C SER A 99 17.82 28.71 0.37
N SER A 100 17.70 28.79 -0.95
CA SER A 100 18.79 29.13 -1.85
C SER A 100 19.10 30.62 -1.72
N LEU A 101 19.88 31.03 -0.70
CA LEU A 101 20.51 32.35 -0.66
C LEU A 101 21.89 32.25 -0.01
N ASN A 102 22.88 31.84 -0.80
CA ASN A 102 24.27 32.23 -0.56
C ASN A 102 24.56 33.45 -1.45
N LEU A 103 24.19 34.63 -0.97
CA LEU A 103 24.77 35.90 -1.43
C LEU A 103 26.08 36.09 -0.64
N LYS A 104 27.22 36.00 -1.34
CA LYS A 104 28.53 36.36 -0.79
C LYS A 104 28.56 37.88 -0.52
N PRO A 105 29.08 38.35 0.63
CA PRO A 105 29.41 39.76 0.79
C PRO A 105 30.71 40.10 0.04
N ASN A 106 30.78 41.35 -0.41
CA ASN A 106 31.94 42.01 -1.01
C ASN A 106 33.18 41.99 -0.10
#